data_AF-A0A958VNS4-F1
#
_entry.id   AF-A0A958VNS4-F1
#
_cell.length_a   1.000
_cell.length_b   1.000
_cell.length_c   1.000
_cell.angle_alpha   90.00
_cell.angle_beta   90.00
_cell.angle_gamma   90.00
#
_symmetry.space_group_name_H-M   'P 1'
#
loop_
_entity.id
_entity.type
_entity.pdbx_description
1 polymer ?
#
loop_
_entity_poly.entity_id
_entity_poly.type
_entity_poly.pdbx_seq_one_letter_code
_entity_poly.pdbx_strand_id
1 'polypeptide(L)'
;MENIYILMLAALGALAIADLVVGVSNDAVNFLNSAIGSKAISFKTIMIVASLGVALGAIFSSGMMEVARKGIFVPGEFYFNEIMIIFMAVMLTDILLLDFFNTLGMPTSTTV
;
A
#
# COMPACT_ATOMS: atom_id res chain seq x y z
N MET A 1 -19.32 -15.71 -17.23
CA MET A 1 -18.02 -15.01 -17.30
C MET A 1 -18.10 -13.57 -16.81
N GLU A 2 -19.25 -12.89 -16.84
CA GLU A 2 -19.33 -11.50 -16.35
C GLU A 2 -19.32 -11.40 -14.81
N ASN A 3 -20.06 -12.29 -14.13
CA ASN A 3 -20.13 -12.33 -12.67
C ASN A 3 -18.78 -12.57 -11.98
N ILE A 4 -17.85 -13.32 -12.60
CA ILE A 4 -16.56 -13.61 -11.97
C ILE A 4 -15.67 -12.37 -11.93
N TYR A 5 -15.69 -11.53 -12.97
CA TYR A 5 -14.90 -10.29 -12.97
C TYR A 5 -15.44 -9.26 -11.99
N ILE A 6 -16.76 -9.17 -11.82
CA ILE A 6 -17.36 -8.32 -10.78
C ILE A 6 -16.91 -8.77 -9.40
N LEU A 7 -16.89 -10.08 -9.16
CA LEU A 7 -16.48 -10.65 -7.88
C LEU A 7 -14.97 -10.45 -7.63
N MET A 8 -14.14 -10.63 -8.66
CA MET A 8 -12.70 -10.32 -8.60
C MET A 8 -12.45 -8.83 -8.36
N LEU A 9 -13.22 -7.94 -8.98
CA LEU A 9 -13.08 -6.50 -8.79
C LEU A 9 -13.45 -6.09 -7.35
N ALA A 10 -14.53 -6.67 -6.81
CA ALA A 10 -14.91 -6.47 -5.41
C ALA A 10 -13.81 -7.00 -4.47
N ALA A 11 -13.24 -8.16 -4.76
CA ALA A 11 -12.12 -8.72 -4.01
C ALA A 11 -10.87 -7.81 -4.08
N LEU A 12 -10.51 -7.31 -5.27
CA LEU A 12 -9.42 -6.33 -5.43
C LEU A 12 -9.65 -5.08 -4.59
N GLY A 13 -10.88 -4.56 -4.56
CA GLY A 13 -11.22 -3.41 -3.73
C GLY A 13 -11.03 -3.68 -2.24
N ALA A 14 -11.47 -4.85 -1.76
CA ALA A 14 -11.27 -5.25 -0.37
C ALA A 14 -9.80 -5.45 -0.02
N LEU A 15 -9.03 -6.12 -0.89
CA LEU A 15 -7.59 -6.33 -0.73
C LEU A 15 -6.84 -5.00 -0.73
N ALA A 16 -7.17 -4.08 -1.64
CA ALA A 16 -6.55 -2.76 -1.68
C ALA A 16 -6.76 -1.96 -0.38
N ILE A 17 -7.92 -2.09 0.27
CA ILE A 17 -8.16 -1.46 1.57
C ILE A 17 -7.29 -2.11 2.65
N ALA A 18 -7.21 -3.44 2.69
CA ALA A 18 -6.38 -4.17 3.64
C ALA A 18 -4.90 -3.80 3.48
N ASP A 19 -4.43 -3.78 2.24
CA ASP A 19 -3.05 -3.41 1.89
C ASP A 19 -2.70 -1.99 2.33
N LEU A 20 -3.57 -1.01 2.05
CA LEU A 20 -3.41 0.37 2.52
C LEU A 20 -3.25 0.45 4.04
N VAL A 21 -4.04 -0.32 4.80
CA VAL A 21 -3.97 -0.34 6.26
C VAL A 21 -2.63 -0.93 6.73
N VAL A 22 -2.19 -2.04 6.15
CA VAL A 22 -0.93 -2.71 6.54
C VAL A 22 0.30 -1.88 6.12
N GLY A 23 0.34 -1.44 4.87
CA GLY A 23 1.43 -0.63 4.32
C GLY A 23 1.59 0.72 5.01
N VAL A 24 0.50 1.49 5.19
CA VAL A 24 0.56 2.78 5.88
C VAL A 24 0.92 2.61 7.35
N SER A 25 0.49 1.52 8.00
CA SER A 25 0.88 1.24 9.38
C SER A 25 2.39 0.97 9.50
N ASN A 26 2.96 0.19 8.58
CA ASN A 26 4.41 -0.08 8.52
C ASN A 26 5.19 1.23 8.33
N ASP A 27 4.78 2.07 7.39
CA ASP A 27 5.42 3.37 7.14
C ASP A 27 5.22 4.35 8.30
N ALA A 28 4.04 4.36 8.92
CA ALA A 28 3.76 5.20 10.08
C ALA A 28 4.71 4.85 11.24
N VAL A 29 4.96 3.57 11.52
CA VAL A 29 5.94 3.17 12.54
C VAL A 29 7.33 3.69 12.21
N ASN A 30 7.76 3.58 10.95
CA ASN A 30 9.04 4.11 10.48
C ASN A 30 9.16 5.64 10.68
N PHE A 31 8.10 6.41 10.38
CA PHE A 31 8.08 7.86 10.58
C PHE A 31 7.98 8.28 12.05
N LEU A 32 7.20 7.56 12.84
CA LEU A 32 6.85 7.94 14.21
C LEU A 32 7.95 7.58 15.22
N ASN A 33 8.76 6.54 14.95
CA ASN A 33 9.80 6.07 15.87
C ASN A 33 10.75 7.19 16.32
N SER A 34 11.24 8.01 15.39
CA SER A 34 12.13 9.14 15.70
C SER A 34 11.43 10.24 16.50
N ALA A 35 10.19 10.59 16.13
CA ALA A 35 9.42 11.64 16.79
C ALA A 35 9.05 11.26 18.23
N ILE A 36 8.57 10.03 18.44
CA ILE A 36 8.18 9.50 19.76
C ILE A 36 9.42 9.35 20.65
N GLY A 37 10.52 8.81 20.11
CA GLY A 37 11.78 8.62 20.84
C GLY A 37 12.41 9.94 21.32
N SER A 38 12.27 11.02 20.55
CA SER A 38 12.82 12.34 20.90
C SER A 38 12.16 13.02 22.10
N LYS A 39 10.90 12.66 22.41
CA LYS A 39 10.05 13.30 23.44
C LYS A 39 9.92 14.82 23.33
N ALA A 40 10.18 15.41 22.16
CA ALA A 40 10.14 16.86 21.98
C ALA A 40 8.71 17.45 22.03
N ILE A 41 7.71 16.66 21.63
CA ILE A 41 6.31 17.09 21.52
C ILE A 41 5.39 15.96 22.02
N SER A 42 4.17 16.31 22.48
CA SER A 42 3.17 15.34 22.91
C SER A 42 2.77 14.35 21.79
N PHE A 43 2.47 13.10 22.18
CA PHE A 43 2.03 12.03 21.27
C PHE A 43 0.83 12.46 20.39
N LYS A 44 -0.13 13.19 20.96
CA LYS A 44 -1.32 13.67 20.23
C LYS A 44 -0.94 14.60 19.07
N THR A 45 0.01 15.51 19.29
CA THR A 45 0.48 16.42 18.24
C THR A 45 1.24 15.66 17.15
N ILE A 46 2.08 14.70 17.54
CA ILE A 46 2.83 13.86 16.60
C ILE A 46 1.84 13.13 15.67
N MET A 47 0.81 12.49 16.22
CA MET A 47 -0.20 11.79 15.42
C MET A 47 -0.96 12.71 14.45
N ILE A 48 -1.34 13.91 14.89
CA ILE A 48 -2.04 14.88 14.01
C ILE A 48 -1.14 15.29 12.83
N VAL A 49 0.12 15.64 13.10
CA VAL A 49 1.07 16.06 12.07
C VAL A 49 1.39 14.90 11.12
N ALA A 50 1.61 13.70 11.65
CA ALA A 50 1.88 12.52 10.84
C ALA A 50 0.71 12.18 9.90
N SER A 51 -0.53 12.14 10.41
CA SER A 51 -1.71 11.85 9.59
C SER A 51 -1.92 12.89 8.48
N LEU A 52 -1.75 14.18 8.79
CA LEU A 52 -1.83 15.25 7.78
C LEU A 52 -0.71 15.12 6.74
N GLY A 53 0.52 14.83 7.18
CA GLY A 53 1.67 14.63 6.30
C GLY A 53 1.46 13.47 5.32
N VAL A 54 1.00 12.32 5.82
CA VAL A 54 0.68 11.14 4.99
C VAL A 54 -0.45 11.46 4.00
N ALA A 55 -1.52 12.11 4.45
CA ALA A 55 -2.64 12.47 3.58
C ALA A 55 -2.23 13.43 2.47
N LEU A 56 -1.47 14.48 2.79
CA LEU A 56 -0.94 15.42 1.80
C LEU A 56 0.02 14.71 0.85
N GLY A 57 0.95 13.92 1.38
CA GLY A 57 1.89 13.13 0.58
C GLY A 57 1.17 12.24 -0.43
N ALA A 58 0.11 11.54 -0.01
CA ALA A 58 -0.70 10.69 -0.88
C ALA A 58 -1.47 11.47 -1.95
N ILE A 59 -2.00 12.66 -1.64
CA ILE A 59 -2.71 13.50 -2.63
C ILE A 59 -1.75 14.04 -3.71
N PHE A 60 -0.51 14.38 -3.33
CA PHE A 60 0.49 14.95 -4.24
C PHE A 60 1.42 13.91 -4.91
N SER A 61 1.28 12.61 -4.63
CA SER A 61 2.19 11.55 -5.10
C SER A 61 2.00 11.11 -6.55
N SER A 62 1.16 11.79 -7.33
CA SER A 62 0.79 11.40 -8.71
C SER A 62 2.00 11.17 -9.63
N GLY A 63 3.07 11.97 -9.49
CA GLY A 63 4.29 11.82 -10.28
C GLY A 63 5.05 10.51 -10.02
N MET A 64 5.09 10.05 -8.76
CA MET A 64 5.73 8.77 -8.41
C MET A 64 4.89 7.58 -8.89
N MET A 65 3.56 7.68 -8.77
CA MET A 65 2.62 6.68 -9.29
C MET A 65 2.72 6.50 -10.81
N GLU A 66 2.98 7.58 -11.55
CA GLU A 66 3.15 7.52 -12.99
C GLU A 66 4.44 6.81 -13.40
N VAL A 67 5.54 7.05 -12.67
CA VAL A 67 6.81 6.35 -12.88
C VAL A 67 6.67 4.86 -12.60
N ALA A 68 6.06 4.49 -11.46
CA ALA A 68 5.84 3.11 -11.07
C ALA A 68 4.97 2.35 -12.11
N ARG A 69 3.93 3.01 -12.64
CA ARG A 69 3.03 2.41 -13.63
C ARG A 69 3.71 2.15 -14.98
N LYS A 70 4.49 3.11 -15.49
CA LYS A 70 5.08 3.02 -16.84
C LYS A 70 6.26 2.03 -16.92
N GLY A 71 6.92 1.72 -15.81
CA GLY A 71 8.09 0.85 -15.77
C GLY A 71 7.80 -0.64 -15.57
N ILE A 72 6.68 -0.99 -14.93
CA ILE A 72 6.46 -2.35 -14.38
C ILE A 72 5.45 -3.17 -15.20
N PHE A 73 4.42 -2.53 -15.75
CA PHE A 73 3.32 -3.25 -16.40
C PHE A 73 2.85 -2.54 -17.66
N VAL A 74 2.89 -3.26 -18.80
CA VAL A 74 2.37 -2.80 -20.09
C VAL A 74 1.04 -3.52 -20.34
N PRO A 75 -0.11 -2.99 -19.89
CA PRO A 75 -1.40 -3.70 -19.96
C PRO A 75 -1.86 -3.96 -21.39
N GLY A 76 -1.36 -3.21 -22.38
CA GLY A 76 -1.69 -3.41 -23.79
C GLY A 76 -1.21 -4.73 -24.38
N GLU A 77 -0.26 -5.41 -23.73
CA GLU A 77 0.27 -6.71 -24.16
C GLU A 77 -0.49 -7.91 -23.57
N PHE A 78 -1.53 -7.68 -22.76
CA PHE A 78 -2.28 -8.73 -22.05
C PHE A 78 -3.77 -8.68 -22.37
N TYR A 79 -4.40 -9.85 -22.35
CA TYR A 79 -5.85 -9.95 -22.37
C TYR A 79 -6.44 -9.58 -21.00
N PHE A 80 -7.68 -9.10 -20.99
CA PHE A 80 -8.35 -8.65 -19.76
C PHE A 80 -8.37 -9.71 -18.65
N ASN A 81 -8.60 -10.97 -19.00
CA ASN A 81 -8.56 -12.09 -18.04
C ASN A 81 -7.17 -12.28 -17.42
N GLU A 82 -6.11 -12.10 -18.19
CA GLU A 82 -4.72 -12.21 -17.71
C GLU A 82 -4.40 -11.05 -16.76
N ILE A 83 -4.81 -9.82 -17.10
CA ILE A 83 -4.67 -8.65 -16.22
C ILE A 83 -5.36 -8.89 -14.87
N MET A 84 -6.60 -9.39 -14.90
CA MET A 84 -7.36 -9.65 -13.69
C MET A 84 -6.69 -10.71 -12.79
N ILE A 85 -6.11 -11.75 -13.38
CA ILE A 85 -5.39 -12.79 -12.64
C ILE A 85 -4.08 -12.23 -12.06
N ILE A 86 -3.30 -11.48 -12.85
CA ILE A 86 -2.04 -10.88 -12.41
C ILE A 86 -2.27 -9.94 -11.22
N PHE A 87 -3.23 -9.02 -11.31
CA PHE A 87 -3.54 -8.10 -10.21
C PHE A 87 -4.00 -8.84 -8.95
N MET A 88 -4.80 -9.89 -9.11
CA MET A 88 -5.20 -10.71 -7.96
C MET A 88 -3.99 -11.39 -7.29
N ALA A 89 -3.11 -11.99 -8.09
CA ALA A 89 -1.93 -12.68 -7.59
C ALA A 89 -0.95 -11.73 -6.91
N VAL A 90 -0.68 -10.57 -7.50
CA VAL A 90 0.23 -9.56 -6.95
C VAL A 90 -0.32 -9.01 -5.63
N MET A 91 -1.59 -8.58 -5.59
CA MET A 91 -2.19 -8.03 -4.36
C MET A 91 -2.24 -9.05 -3.22
N LEU A 92 -2.54 -10.33 -3.52
CA LEU A 92 -2.51 -11.37 -2.51
C LEU A 92 -1.10 -11.63 -1.98
N THR A 93 -0.11 -11.68 -2.89
CA THR A 93 1.28 -11.91 -2.50
C THR A 93 1.82 -10.77 -1.65
N ASP A 94 1.48 -9.54 -1.99
CA ASP A 94 1.89 -8.33 -1.25
C ASP A 94 1.40 -8.37 0.19
N ILE A 95 0.09 -8.51 0.40
CA ILE A 95 -0.51 -8.56 1.74
C ILE A 95 0.06 -9.72 2.56
N LEU A 96 0.19 -10.92 1.96
CA LEU A 96 0.72 -12.08 2.67
C LEU A 96 2.18 -11.88 3.10
N LEU A 97 3.02 -11.30 2.23
CA LEU A 97 4.41 -11.03 2.55
C LEU A 97 4.54 -9.92 3.60
N LEU A 98 3.81 -8.81 3.45
CA LEU A 98 3.83 -7.71 4.39
C LEU A 98 3.34 -8.14 5.77
N ASP A 99 2.22 -8.86 5.85
CA ASP A 99 1.69 -9.37 7.12
C ASP A 99 2.67 -10.34 7.80
N PHE A 100 3.28 -11.24 7.01
CA PHE A 100 4.29 -12.16 7.51
C PHE A 100 5.51 -11.44 8.10
N PHE A 101 6.11 -10.49 7.36
CA PHE A 101 7.28 -9.76 7.84
C PHE A 101 6.96 -8.82 9.01
N ASN A 102 5.79 -8.16 8.98
CA ASN A 102 5.32 -7.34 10.09
C ASN A 102 5.11 -8.18 11.36
N THR A 103 4.55 -9.39 11.23
CA THR A 103 4.39 -10.33 12.34
C THR A 103 5.74 -10.74 12.93
N LEU A 104 6.78 -10.85 12.11
CA LEU A 104 8.14 -11.16 12.55
C LEU A 104 8.92 -9.92 13.03
N GLY A 105 8.34 -8.71 12.96
CA GLY A 105 8.99 -7.46 13.33
C GLY A 105 10.18 -7.09 12.45
N MET A 106 10.24 -7.62 11.23
CA MET A 106 11.30 -7.30 10.28
C MET A 106 10.95 -6.04 9.48
N PRO A 107 11.90 -5.11 9.26
CA PRO A 107 11.66 -3.96 8.40
C PRO A 107 11.50 -4.41 6.95
N THR A 108 10.37 -4.06 6.34
CA THR A 108 10.02 -4.45 4.97
C THR A 108 9.88 -3.21 4.09
N SER A 109 10.38 -3.29 2.84
CA SER A 109 10.15 -2.25 1.85
C SER A 109 8.81 -2.49 1.15
N THR A 110 7.89 -1.54 1.29
CA THR A 110 6.57 -1.48 0.63
C THR A 110 6.64 -0.77 -0.74
N THR A 111 7.84 -0.51 -1.25
CA THR A 111 8.05 0.20 -2.51
C THR A 111 7.52 -0.61 -3.69
N VAL A 112 6.77 0.08 -4.56
CA VAL A 112 6.38 -0.36 -5.90
C VAL A 112 7.58 -0.29 -6.84
#